data_AF-A0A2H0LY07-F1
#
_entry.id   AF-A0A2H0LY07-F1
#
_cell.length_a   1.000
_cell.length_b   1.000
_cell.length_c   1.000
_cell.angle_alpha   90.00
_cell.angle_beta   90.00
_cell.angle_gamma   90.00
#
_symmetry.space_group_name_H-M   'P 1'
#
loop_
_entity.id
_entity.type
_entity.pdbx_description
1 polymer ?
#
loop_
_entity_poly.entity_id
_entity_poly.type
_entity_poly.pdbx_seq_one_letter_code
_entity_poly.pdbx_strand_id
1 'polypeptide(L)'
;MSKIVFAIVSGACILFVLGMQPLYAGEMDILLKKLVEKKILTAEEAEEVLAETKEEMREGMKKDAGAAGGDDSLPGWVKNTKLKGDLRLRYERVKKEGSEDRHRGRIRYRLGVESKLADNLKVAAGLASGSSDPRSTNQSFQDAFSTKSIQLDYAYAEFKADEKLILYGGKMHRSPVIWEPSELLWDGDINPEGAALAFNNPIDSIDLFFNSGVFALDEASSDTSDPFMY
;
A
#
# COMPACT_ATOMS: atom_id res chain seq x y z
N MET A 1 -2.81 -32.02 -51.83
CA MET A 1 -3.86 -31.14 -51.30
C MET A 1 -3.30 -30.35 -50.12
N SER A 2 -3.44 -29.03 -50.22
CA SER A 2 -3.12 -27.91 -49.32
C SER A 2 -2.19 -28.11 -48.10
N LYS A 3 -1.04 -27.42 -48.12
CA LYS A 3 -0.34 -26.94 -46.92
C LYS A 3 -1.07 -25.67 -46.44
N ILE A 4 -1.68 -25.71 -45.27
CA ILE A 4 -2.22 -24.51 -44.61
C ILE A 4 -1.23 -24.05 -43.56
N VAL A 5 -0.63 -22.91 -43.85
CA VAL A 5 0.18 -22.08 -42.97
C VAL A 5 -0.74 -21.47 -41.92
N PHE A 6 -0.54 -21.78 -40.64
CA PHE A 6 -1.13 -21.02 -39.54
C PHE A 6 -0.01 -20.20 -38.89
N ALA A 7 0.05 -18.94 -39.30
CA ALA A 7 0.84 -17.90 -38.66
C ALA A 7 0.11 -17.51 -37.36
N ILE A 8 0.65 -17.91 -36.20
CA ILE A 8 0.22 -17.39 -34.91
C ILE A 8 0.87 -16.02 -34.75
N VAL A 9 0.06 -15.00 -34.94
CA VAL A 9 0.36 -13.60 -34.70
C VAL A 9 0.75 -13.43 -33.24
N SER A 10 2.03 -13.14 -33.02
CA SER A 10 2.56 -12.58 -31.78
C SER A 10 1.89 -11.23 -31.54
N GLY A 11 0.94 -11.21 -30.60
CA GLY A 11 0.31 -9.98 -30.12
C GLY A 11 1.35 -9.17 -29.36
N ALA A 12 1.92 -8.18 -30.03
CA ALA A 12 2.75 -7.13 -29.46
C ALA A 12 1.95 -6.41 -28.36
N CYS A 13 2.39 -6.55 -27.10
CA CYS A 13 2.04 -5.63 -26.03
C CYS A 13 2.57 -4.24 -26.40
N ILE A 14 1.71 -3.43 -26.99
CA ILE A 14 1.98 -2.04 -27.32
C ILE A 14 2.12 -1.26 -26.02
N LEU A 15 3.28 -0.63 -25.90
CA LEU A 15 3.65 0.41 -24.95
C LEU A 15 2.51 1.41 -24.70
N PHE A 16 2.08 1.52 -23.44
CA PHE A 16 1.37 2.68 -22.94
C PHE A 16 2.34 3.48 -22.04
N VAL A 17 3.24 4.22 -22.68
CA VAL A 17 3.95 5.35 -22.07
C VAL A 17 3.61 6.56 -22.94
N LEU A 18 2.46 7.16 -22.65
CA LEU A 18 2.11 8.49 -23.16
C LEU A 18 2.45 9.49 -22.06
N GLY A 19 3.43 10.33 -22.36
CA GLY A 19 3.95 11.34 -21.45
C GLY A 19 2.90 12.36 -21.05
N MET A 20 2.82 12.62 -19.74
CA MET A 20 2.34 13.89 -19.25
C MET A 20 3.45 14.93 -19.51
N GLN A 21 3.25 15.79 -20.50
CA GLN A 21 4.04 17.01 -20.59
C GLN A 21 3.46 18.03 -19.59
N PRO A 22 4.28 18.66 -18.73
CA PRO A 22 3.79 19.78 -17.92
C PRO A 22 3.55 20.99 -18.83
N LEU A 23 2.27 21.32 -19.02
CA LEU A 23 1.80 22.57 -19.61
C LEU A 23 2.06 23.73 -18.62
N TYR A 24 3.30 24.23 -18.55
CA TYR A 24 3.64 25.44 -17.80
C TYR A 24 4.39 26.51 -18.62
N ALA A 25 4.69 26.25 -19.90
CA ALA A 25 5.41 27.20 -20.75
C ALA A 25 4.54 28.36 -21.30
N GLY A 26 3.21 28.24 -21.28
CA GLY A 26 2.32 29.19 -21.97
C GLY A 26 2.06 30.51 -21.24
N GLU A 27 2.15 30.55 -19.90
CA GLU A 27 1.77 31.74 -19.13
C GLU A 27 2.87 32.81 -19.11
N MET A 28 4.13 32.40 -19.13
CA MET A 28 5.29 33.31 -19.02
C MET A 28 5.52 34.12 -20.31
N ASP A 29 5.39 33.49 -21.47
CA ASP A 29 5.50 34.18 -22.78
C ASP A 29 4.43 35.27 -22.93
N ILE A 30 3.23 35.02 -22.42
CA ILE A 30 2.11 35.99 -22.43
C ILE A 30 2.41 37.17 -21.50
N LEU A 31 2.98 36.91 -20.33
CA LEU A 31 3.34 37.95 -19.36
C LEU A 31 4.48 38.84 -19.88
N LEU A 32 5.52 38.24 -20.46
CA LEU A 32 6.64 38.98 -21.03
C LEU A 32 6.22 39.82 -22.24
N LYS A 33 5.38 39.27 -23.12
CA LYS A 33 4.80 40.03 -24.23
C LYS A 33 3.98 41.25 -23.75
N LYS A 34 3.21 41.10 -22.67
CA LYS A 34 2.46 42.22 -22.05
C LYS A 34 3.38 43.24 -21.36
N LEU A 35 4.51 42.82 -20.80
CA LEU A 35 5.48 43.71 -20.15
C LEU A 35 6.27 44.55 -21.16
N VAL A 36 6.63 43.95 -22.30
CA VAL A 36 7.21 44.66 -23.45
C VAL A 36 6.20 45.63 -24.08
N GLU A 37 4.95 45.20 -24.24
CA GLU A 37 3.86 46.05 -24.75
C GLU A 37 3.61 47.28 -23.86
N LYS A 38 3.79 47.14 -22.54
CA LYS A 38 3.70 48.25 -21.57
C LYS A 38 4.98 49.09 -21.45
N LYS A 39 6.02 48.81 -22.25
CA LYS A 39 7.34 49.47 -22.24
C LYS A 39 8.07 49.42 -20.88
N ILE A 40 7.77 48.41 -20.06
CA ILE A 40 8.43 48.21 -18.76
C ILE A 40 9.74 47.44 -18.96
N LEU A 41 9.81 46.61 -20.00
CA LEU A 41 10.99 45.85 -20.43
C LEU A 41 11.24 46.10 -21.91
N THR A 42 12.50 46.14 -22.31
CA THR A 42 12.90 46.13 -23.73
C THR A 42 12.83 44.70 -24.28
N ALA A 43 12.74 44.55 -25.61
CA ALA A 43 12.62 43.23 -26.25
C ALA A 43 13.85 42.33 -25.96
N GLU A 44 15.03 42.94 -25.81
CA GLU A 44 16.28 42.23 -25.48
C GLU A 44 16.25 41.71 -24.03
N GLU A 45 15.80 42.51 -23.06
CA GLU A 45 15.68 42.09 -21.65
C GLU A 45 14.63 40.98 -21.48
N ALA A 46 13.56 40.99 -22.26
CA ALA A 46 12.55 39.92 -22.23
C ALA A 46 13.08 38.59 -22.80
N GLU A 47 13.93 38.64 -23.83
CA GLU A 47 14.58 37.45 -24.38
C GLU A 47 15.68 36.91 -23.46
N GLU A 48 16.41 37.79 -22.77
CA GLU A 48 17.40 37.41 -21.76
C GLU A 48 16.73 36.72 -20.56
N VAL A 49 15.63 37.28 -20.04
CA VAL A 49 14.84 36.63 -18.96
C VAL A 49 14.26 35.30 -19.43
N LEU A 50 13.84 35.16 -20.70
CA LEU A 50 13.42 33.86 -21.24
C LEU A 50 14.55 32.85 -21.33
N ALA A 51 15.74 33.30 -21.74
CA ALA A 51 16.92 32.45 -21.86
C ALA A 51 17.41 32.00 -20.48
N GLU A 52 17.52 32.91 -19.53
CA GLU A 52 17.88 32.63 -18.14
C GLU A 52 16.84 31.72 -17.48
N THR A 53 15.54 31.99 -17.65
CA THR A 53 14.50 31.13 -17.07
C THR A 53 14.48 29.75 -17.73
N LYS A 54 14.78 29.63 -19.03
CA LYS A 54 14.84 28.34 -19.72
C LYS A 54 16.09 27.54 -19.36
N GLU A 55 17.20 28.21 -19.06
CA GLU A 55 18.40 27.62 -18.50
C GLU A 55 18.16 27.16 -17.05
N GLU A 56 17.59 28.01 -16.19
CA GLU A 56 17.19 27.65 -14.81
C GLU A 56 16.15 26.53 -14.78
N MET A 57 15.16 26.55 -15.69
CA MET A 57 14.21 25.44 -15.84
C MET A 57 14.86 24.20 -16.44
N ARG A 58 15.88 24.30 -17.31
CA ARG A 58 16.65 23.12 -17.77
C ARG A 58 17.52 22.55 -16.67
N GLU A 59 18.09 23.39 -15.80
CA GLU A 59 18.84 22.95 -14.62
C GLU A 59 17.92 22.36 -13.55
N GLY A 60 16.76 22.97 -13.32
CA GLY A 60 15.66 22.44 -12.51
C GLY A 60 15.19 21.10 -13.05
N MET A 61 14.85 21.01 -14.34
CA MET A 61 14.44 19.78 -15.01
C MET A 61 15.54 18.70 -15.05
N LYS A 62 16.84 19.05 -15.00
CA LYS A 62 17.93 18.06 -14.87
C LYS A 62 18.07 17.55 -13.43
N LYS A 63 17.80 18.38 -12.43
CA LYS A 63 17.64 17.95 -11.03
C LYS A 63 16.37 17.11 -10.85
N ASP A 64 15.30 17.45 -11.57
CA ASP A 64 14.01 16.74 -11.56
C ASP A 64 13.99 15.49 -12.46
N ALA A 65 14.87 15.36 -13.47
CA ALA A 65 14.99 14.14 -14.27
C ALA A 65 15.69 13.00 -13.50
N GLY A 66 16.46 13.33 -12.46
CA GLY A 66 16.84 12.37 -11.41
C GLY A 66 15.70 12.05 -10.44
N ALA A 67 14.59 12.79 -10.52
CA ALA A 67 13.43 12.73 -9.64
C ALA A 67 12.11 12.64 -10.44
N ALA A 68 11.87 11.51 -11.12
CA ALA A 68 10.50 11.04 -11.37
C ALA A 68 9.74 10.68 -10.06
N GLY A 69 10.06 11.37 -8.95
CA GLY A 69 9.67 11.10 -7.57
C GLY A 69 10.02 12.30 -6.67
N GLY A 70 9.58 13.49 -7.08
CA GLY A 70 9.84 14.74 -6.36
C GLY A 70 9.14 14.78 -5.00
N ASP A 71 9.95 14.76 -3.95
CA ASP A 71 9.58 14.78 -2.53
C ASP A 71 9.21 16.18 -2.01
N ASP A 72 8.93 17.19 -2.87
CA ASP A 72 8.70 18.58 -2.40
C ASP A 72 7.29 19.14 -2.66
N SER A 73 6.53 18.52 -3.57
CA SER A 73 5.14 18.93 -3.90
C SER A 73 4.06 18.10 -3.20
N LEU A 74 4.44 17.04 -2.48
CA LEU A 74 3.50 16.14 -1.83
C LEU A 74 3.15 16.65 -0.42
N PRO A 75 1.87 16.58 0.01
CA PRO A 75 1.52 16.84 1.39
C PRO A 75 2.33 15.95 2.35
N GLY A 76 2.70 16.46 3.52
CA GLY A 76 3.56 15.73 4.48
C GLY A 76 3.02 14.35 4.88
N TRP A 77 1.71 14.17 4.92
CA TRP A 77 1.08 12.87 5.17
C TRP A 77 1.33 11.86 4.04
N VAL A 78 1.45 12.31 2.77
CA VAL A 78 1.78 11.46 1.62
C VAL A 78 3.27 11.08 1.67
N LYS A 79 4.15 12.03 1.99
CA LYS A 79 5.59 11.75 2.19
C LYS A 79 5.82 10.72 3.30
N ASN A 80 5.02 10.79 4.35
CA ASN A 80 5.05 9.86 5.48
C ASN A 80 4.24 8.57 5.25
N THR A 81 3.67 8.40 4.06
CA THR A 81 2.93 7.20 3.69
C THR A 81 3.86 6.16 3.04
N LYS A 82 3.89 4.97 3.61
CA LYS A 82 4.61 3.81 3.08
C LYS A 82 3.61 2.89 2.39
N LEU A 83 3.87 2.62 1.12
CA LEU A 83 3.18 1.57 0.38
C LEU A 83 3.94 0.25 0.56
N LYS A 84 3.24 -0.79 0.99
CA LYS A 84 3.72 -2.16 1.12
C LYS A 84 2.92 -3.04 0.20
N GLY A 85 3.52 -4.10 -0.32
CA GLY A 85 2.78 -5.10 -1.07
C GLY A 85 3.57 -6.37 -1.27
N ASP A 86 2.85 -7.47 -1.42
CA ASP A 86 3.43 -8.75 -1.81
C ASP A 86 2.57 -9.42 -2.88
N LEU A 87 3.26 -10.13 -3.76
CA LEU A 87 2.65 -11.01 -4.74
C LEU A 87 3.34 -12.36 -4.64
N ARG A 88 2.56 -13.42 -4.43
CA ARG A 88 3.08 -14.78 -4.36
C ARG A 88 2.31 -15.70 -5.29
N LEU A 89 3.05 -16.40 -6.14
CA LEU A 89 2.57 -17.54 -6.88
C LEU A 89 3.06 -18.82 -6.21
N ARG A 90 2.16 -19.80 -6.05
CA ARG A 90 2.49 -21.08 -5.43
C ARG A 90 1.83 -22.21 -6.20
N TYR A 91 2.61 -23.24 -6.47
CA TYR A 91 2.08 -24.53 -6.89
C TYR A 91 2.13 -25.49 -5.72
N GLU A 92 1.03 -26.18 -5.45
CA GLU A 92 0.86 -27.08 -4.34
C GLU A 92 0.37 -28.44 -4.84
N ARG A 93 1.10 -29.50 -4.46
CA ARG A 93 0.68 -30.89 -4.63
C ARG A 93 0.46 -31.50 -3.26
N VAL A 94 -0.77 -31.95 -2.99
CA VAL A 94 -1.11 -32.64 -1.75
C VAL A 94 -1.44 -34.09 -2.10
N LYS A 95 -0.65 -35.01 -1.55
CA LYS A 95 -0.89 -36.44 -1.62
C LYS A 95 -1.34 -36.90 -0.25
N LYS A 96 -2.53 -37.49 -0.15
CA LYS A 96 -3.05 -38.07 1.08
C LYS A 96 -3.44 -39.52 0.80
N GLU A 97 -2.98 -40.41 1.68
CA GLU A 97 -3.22 -41.85 1.55
C GLU A 97 -4.72 -42.14 1.55
N GLY A 98 -5.21 -42.86 0.52
CA GLY A 98 -6.64 -43.11 0.31
C GLY A 98 -7.42 -42.00 -0.43
N SER A 99 -6.74 -41.00 -1.00
CA SER A 99 -7.38 -39.96 -1.84
C SER A 99 -6.58 -39.68 -3.11
N GLU A 100 -7.24 -39.11 -4.12
CA GLU A 100 -6.56 -38.70 -5.36
C GLU A 100 -5.56 -37.57 -5.11
N ASP A 101 -4.47 -37.59 -5.87
CA ASP A 101 -3.43 -36.56 -5.84
C ASP A 101 -4.03 -35.21 -6.25
N ARG A 102 -3.98 -34.23 -5.32
CA ARG A 102 -4.52 -32.90 -5.57
C ARG A 102 -3.43 -31.95 -6.02
N HIS A 103 -3.63 -31.33 -7.19
CA HIS A 103 -2.75 -30.32 -7.77
C HIS A 103 -3.46 -28.96 -7.80
N ARG A 104 -2.82 -27.91 -7.26
CA ARG A 104 -3.40 -26.56 -7.22
C ARG A 104 -2.34 -25.51 -7.53
N GLY A 105 -2.65 -24.62 -8.47
CA GLY A 105 -2.01 -23.31 -8.58
C GLY A 105 -2.73 -22.31 -7.66
N ARG A 106 -1.97 -21.49 -6.94
CA ARG A 106 -2.47 -20.49 -6.00
C ARG A 106 -1.77 -19.16 -6.25
N ILE A 107 -2.52 -18.08 -6.07
CA ILE A 107 -2.03 -16.70 -6.07
C ILE A 107 -2.40 -16.03 -4.75
N ARG A 108 -1.49 -15.22 -4.23
CA ARG A 108 -1.73 -14.28 -3.13
C ARG A 108 -1.26 -12.91 -3.59
N TYR A 109 -2.09 -11.92 -3.36
CA TYR A 109 -1.78 -10.51 -3.57
C TYR A 109 -2.14 -9.76 -2.30
N ARG A 110 -1.24 -8.93 -1.79
CA ARG A 110 -1.50 -8.01 -0.69
C ARG A 110 -1.00 -6.62 -1.03
N LEU A 111 -1.75 -5.62 -0.61
CA LEU A 111 -1.39 -4.21 -0.73
C LEU A 111 -1.71 -3.53 0.59
N GLY A 112 -0.72 -2.89 1.19
CA GLY A 112 -0.79 -2.21 2.46
C GLY A 112 -0.37 -0.75 2.33
N VAL A 113 -1.02 0.12 3.08
CA VAL A 113 -0.71 1.54 3.18
C VAL A 113 -0.55 1.86 4.66
N GLU A 114 0.58 2.43 5.04
CA GLU A 114 0.85 2.87 6.40
C GLU A 114 1.21 4.35 6.37
N SER A 115 0.45 5.20 7.04
CA SER A 115 0.71 6.63 7.10
C SER A 115 0.96 7.07 8.54
N LYS A 116 2.08 7.75 8.77
CA LYS A 116 2.35 8.44 10.04
C LYS A 116 1.79 9.84 9.96
N LEU A 117 0.67 10.07 10.65
CA LEU A 117 0.01 11.37 10.69
C LEU A 117 0.68 12.31 11.69
N ALA A 118 1.18 11.76 12.80
CA ALA A 118 1.94 12.46 13.82
C ALA A 118 2.99 11.52 14.43
N ASP A 119 3.88 12.04 15.28
CA ASP A 119 4.91 11.24 15.95
C ASP A 119 4.30 10.15 16.86
N ASN A 120 3.11 10.41 17.39
CA ASN A 120 2.36 9.51 18.26
C ASN A 120 1.15 8.83 17.59
N LEU A 121 0.84 9.11 16.32
CA LEU A 121 -0.34 8.56 15.65
C LEU A 121 0.01 8.00 14.27
N LYS A 122 -0.23 6.70 14.09
CA LYS A 122 -0.09 5.98 12.83
C LYS A 122 -1.43 5.36 12.43
N VAL A 123 -1.78 5.45 11.16
CA VAL A 123 -2.92 4.74 10.58
C VAL A 123 -2.42 3.77 9.52
N ALA A 124 -3.01 2.59 9.47
CA ALA A 124 -2.61 1.53 8.57
C ALA A 124 -3.84 0.83 8.02
N ALA A 125 -3.85 0.59 6.71
CA ALA A 125 -4.91 -0.15 6.03
C ALA A 125 -4.31 -1.06 4.96
N GLY A 126 -4.87 -2.25 4.80
CA GLY A 126 -4.36 -3.23 3.86
C GLY A 126 -5.48 -4.09 3.26
N LEU A 127 -5.29 -4.42 2.00
CA LEU A 127 -6.12 -5.31 1.22
C LEU A 127 -5.34 -6.59 0.94
N ALA A 128 -6.03 -7.72 0.99
CA ALA A 128 -5.47 -9.01 0.62
C ALA A 128 -6.44 -9.77 -0.29
N SER A 129 -5.90 -10.50 -1.26
CA SER A 129 -6.64 -11.55 -1.94
C SER A 129 -7.00 -12.62 -0.93
N GLY A 130 -8.20 -13.17 -1.00
CA GLY A 130 -8.62 -14.22 -0.08
C GLY A 130 -10.11 -14.49 -0.21
N SER A 131 -10.57 -15.57 0.40
CA SER A 131 -12.01 -15.88 0.47
C SER A 131 -12.58 -15.38 1.80
N SER A 132 -13.75 -15.90 2.18
CA SER A 132 -14.33 -15.74 3.51
C SER A 132 -13.56 -16.47 4.62
N ASP A 133 -12.51 -17.23 4.29
CA ASP A 133 -11.68 -17.92 5.28
C ASP A 133 -10.65 -16.95 5.88
N PRO A 134 -10.76 -16.57 7.17
CA PRO A 134 -9.84 -15.62 7.81
C PRO A 134 -8.43 -16.18 7.99
N ARG A 135 -8.23 -17.48 7.78
CA ARG A 135 -6.94 -18.16 7.91
C ARG A 135 -6.18 -18.29 6.61
N SER A 136 -6.75 -17.84 5.48
CA SER A 136 -6.06 -17.93 4.21
C SER A 136 -6.34 -16.79 3.25
N THR A 137 -5.28 -16.03 3.00
CA THR A 137 -5.24 -15.01 1.94
C THR A 137 -4.76 -15.57 0.59
N ASN A 138 -4.98 -16.86 0.32
CA ASN A 138 -4.61 -17.46 -0.96
C ASN A 138 -5.85 -17.75 -1.80
N GLN A 139 -5.78 -17.38 -3.06
CA GLN A 139 -6.77 -17.72 -4.08
C GLN A 139 -6.28 -18.89 -4.92
N SER A 140 -7.14 -19.87 -5.20
CA SER A 140 -6.81 -21.00 -6.06
C SER A 140 -7.21 -20.73 -7.51
N PHE A 141 -6.43 -21.23 -8.48
CA PHE A 141 -6.76 -21.19 -9.90
C PHE A 141 -7.83 -22.25 -10.21
N GLN A 142 -9.07 -21.90 -9.89
CA GLN A 142 -10.25 -22.74 -10.07
C GLN A 142 -11.44 -21.89 -10.56
N ASP A 143 -12.60 -22.52 -10.67
CA ASP A 143 -13.89 -21.90 -10.95
C ASP A 143 -13.94 -21.22 -12.32
N ALA A 144 -13.37 -21.87 -13.35
CA ALA A 144 -13.46 -21.46 -14.76
C ALA A 144 -13.18 -19.97 -15.01
N PHE A 145 -12.09 -19.46 -14.45
CA PHE A 145 -11.68 -18.05 -14.56
C PHE A 145 -12.62 -17.05 -13.87
N SER A 146 -13.38 -17.47 -12.86
CA SER A 146 -14.23 -16.57 -12.06
C SER A 146 -13.42 -15.43 -11.43
N THR A 147 -14.08 -14.30 -11.23
CA THR A 147 -13.55 -13.16 -10.48
C THR A 147 -13.15 -13.61 -9.08
N LYS A 148 -11.94 -13.23 -8.67
CA LYS A 148 -11.39 -13.57 -7.34
C LYS A 148 -11.62 -12.39 -6.39
N SER A 149 -12.02 -12.69 -5.16
CA SER A 149 -12.33 -11.69 -4.14
C SER A 149 -11.06 -11.06 -3.54
N ILE A 150 -11.20 -9.78 -3.19
CA ILE A 150 -10.24 -8.98 -2.42
C ILE A 150 -10.96 -8.59 -1.12
N GLN A 151 -10.28 -8.83 -0.01
CA GLN A 151 -10.80 -8.62 1.34
C GLN A 151 -10.00 -7.54 2.05
N LEU A 152 -10.61 -6.94 3.08
CA LEU A 152 -9.92 -6.06 4.02
C LEU A 152 -9.04 -6.93 4.93
N ASP A 153 -7.72 -6.81 4.80
CA ASP A 153 -6.75 -7.56 5.60
C ASP A 153 -6.62 -6.93 6.99
N TYR A 154 -6.36 -5.62 7.04
CA TYR A 154 -6.28 -4.84 8.26
C TYR A 154 -6.70 -3.39 7.99
N ALA A 155 -7.21 -2.73 9.02
CA ALA A 155 -7.53 -1.30 9.05
C ALA A 155 -7.53 -0.85 10.50
N TYR A 156 -6.46 -0.20 10.94
CA TYR A 156 -6.30 0.18 12.33
C TYR A 156 -5.58 1.52 12.50
N ALA A 157 -5.84 2.13 13.66
CA ALA A 157 -5.07 3.23 14.18
C ALA A 157 -4.21 2.74 15.35
N GLU A 158 -2.97 3.22 15.39
CA GLU A 158 -2.01 3.02 16.48
C GLU A 158 -1.71 4.38 17.10
N PHE A 159 -1.99 4.50 18.39
CA PHE A 159 -1.73 5.69 19.18
C PHE A 159 -0.72 5.39 20.28
N LYS A 160 0.41 6.10 20.26
CA LYS A 160 1.47 5.99 21.28
C LYS A 160 1.23 7.05 22.35
N ALA A 161 0.65 6.63 23.47
CA ALA A 161 0.43 7.53 24.60
C ALA A 161 1.75 7.88 25.30
N ASP A 162 2.68 6.92 25.34
CA ASP A 162 4.04 7.06 25.86
C ASP A 162 4.96 6.10 25.07
N GLU A 163 6.28 6.19 25.21
CA GLU A 163 7.22 5.23 24.62
C GLU A 163 6.95 3.79 25.08
N LYS A 164 6.34 3.67 26.26
CA LYS A 164 6.05 2.40 26.93
C LYS A 164 4.63 1.90 26.68
N LEU A 165 3.70 2.75 26.25
CA LEU A 165 2.27 2.42 26.15
C LEU A 165 1.74 2.73 24.74
N ILE A 166 1.31 1.68 24.06
CA ILE A 166 0.76 1.75 22.71
C ILE A 166 -0.68 1.23 22.74
N LEU A 167 -1.59 2.02 22.17
CA LEU A 167 -2.99 1.68 22.00
C LEU A 167 -3.26 1.39 20.52
N TYR A 168 -4.07 0.38 20.27
CA TYR A 168 -4.51 -0.04 18.95
C TYR A 168 -6.03 -0.06 18.88
N GLY A 169 -6.59 0.35 17.76
CA GLY A 169 -8.03 0.28 17.51
C GLY A 169 -8.35 -0.04 16.06
N GLY A 170 -9.31 -0.94 15.83
CA GLY A 170 -9.73 -1.41 14.51
C GLY A 170 -9.34 -2.87 14.25
N LYS A 171 -9.20 -3.23 12.97
CA LYS A 171 -8.67 -4.53 12.54
C LYS A 171 -7.16 -4.45 12.47
N MET A 172 -6.49 -4.86 13.53
CA MET A 172 -5.05 -4.66 13.71
C MET A 172 -4.24 -5.93 13.46
N HIS A 173 -2.95 -5.76 13.20
CA HIS A 173 -2.04 -6.90 13.17
C HIS A 173 -1.95 -7.56 14.53
N ARG A 174 -1.90 -8.90 14.55
CA ARG A 174 -1.77 -9.66 15.80
C ARG A 174 -0.55 -9.22 16.61
N SER A 175 0.62 -9.11 15.98
CA SER A 175 1.86 -8.73 16.65
C SER A 175 1.94 -7.20 16.69
N PRO A 176 2.15 -6.55 17.85
CA PRO A 176 2.55 -7.08 19.16
C PRO A 176 1.41 -7.31 20.17
N VAL A 177 0.16 -7.14 19.74
CA VAL A 177 -1.05 -7.12 20.56
C VAL A 177 -1.31 -8.45 21.28
N ILE A 178 -1.18 -9.59 20.59
CA ILE A 178 -1.27 -10.92 21.21
C ILE A 178 0.15 -11.43 21.40
N TRP A 179 0.48 -11.85 22.62
CA TRP A 179 1.77 -12.46 22.90
C TRP A 179 1.85 -13.83 22.22
N GLU A 180 2.85 -13.96 21.34
CA GLU A 180 3.05 -15.16 20.55
C GLU A 180 4.49 -15.64 20.71
N PRO A 181 4.74 -16.61 21.59
CA PRO A 181 6.06 -17.23 21.70
C PRO A 181 6.37 -18.16 20.51
N SER A 182 5.36 -18.58 19.73
CA SER A 182 5.53 -19.50 18.59
C SER A 182 4.36 -19.44 17.61
N GLU A 183 4.66 -19.57 16.31
CA GLU A 183 3.69 -19.67 15.18
C GLU A 183 2.67 -20.81 15.32
N LEU A 184 2.91 -21.77 16.21
CA LEU A 184 2.00 -22.89 16.42
C LEU A 184 0.73 -22.50 17.21
N LEU A 185 0.81 -21.45 18.03
CA LEU A 185 -0.28 -21.05 18.92
C LEU A 185 -1.35 -20.24 18.20
N TRP A 186 -0.97 -19.50 17.15
CA TRP A 186 -1.86 -18.60 16.43
C TRP A 186 -1.55 -18.58 14.94
N ASP A 187 -2.58 -18.67 14.09
CA ASP A 187 -2.41 -18.59 12.64
C ASP A 187 -2.02 -17.17 12.22
N GLY A 188 -0.88 -17.01 11.55
CA GLY A 188 -0.32 -15.70 11.18
C GLY A 188 -1.15 -14.89 10.17
N ASP A 189 -2.13 -15.53 9.52
CA ASP A 189 -3.04 -14.85 8.59
C ASP A 189 -4.27 -14.24 9.31
N ILE A 190 -4.47 -14.44 10.62
CA ILE A 190 -5.58 -13.87 11.40
C ILE A 190 -5.22 -12.50 11.99
N ASN A 191 -6.01 -11.48 11.65
CA ASN A 191 -5.95 -10.15 12.22
C ASN A 191 -7.16 -9.89 13.14
N PRO A 192 -6.96 -9.72 14.46
CA PRO A 192 -8.05 -9.47 15.40
C PRO A 192 -8.68 -8.08 15.18
N GLU A 193 -9.97 -7.98 15.51
CA GLU A 193 -10.76 -6.76 15.38
C GLU A 193 -11.16 -6.27 16.77
N GLY A 194 -10.89 -5.02 17.11
CA GLY A 194 -11.28 -4.45 18.39
C GLY A 194 -10.36 -3.36 18.88
N ALA A 195 -10.06 -3.36 20.18
CA ALA A 195 -9.13 -2.44 20.81
C ALA A 195 -8.09 -3.21 21.62
N ALA A 196 -6.84 -2.78 21.59
CA ALA A 196 -5.79 -3.39 22.39
C ALA A 196 -4.84 -2.37 22.97
N LEU A 197 -4.22 -2.75 24.08
CA LEU A 197 -3.14 -2.04 24.72
C LEU A 197 -1.91 -2.96 24.81
N ALA A 198 -0.75 -2.40 24.48
CA ALA A 198 0.53 -3.04 24.65
C ALA A 198 1.41 -2.12 25.50
N PHE A 199 1.90 -2.64 26.61
CA PHE A 199 2.83 -1.99 27.51
C PHE A 199 4.15 -2.73 27.50
N ASN A 200 5.26 -2.02 27.32
CA ASN A 200 6.60 -2.59 27.40
C ASN A 200 7.54 -1.63 28.13
N ASN A 201 8.20 -2.12 29.17
CA ASN A 201 9.15 -1.36 29.97
C ASN A 201 10.39 -2.23 30.27
N PRO A 202 11.50 -2.04 29.54
CA PRO A 202 12.77 -2.69 29.86
C PRO A 202 13.34 -2.11 31.16
N ILE A 203 13.64 -2.98 32.12
CA ILE A 203 14.30 -2.65 33.40
C ILE A 203 15.60 -3.46 33.47
N ASP A 204 16.72 -2.79 33.19
CA ASP A 204 18.07 -3.35 33.12
C ASP A 204 18.17 -4.61 32.24
N SER A 205 18.05 -5.79 32.84
CA SER A 205 18.16 -7.11 32.18
C SER A 205 16.81 -7.83 32.03
N ILE A 206 15.70 -7.18 32.37
CA ILE A 206 14.35 -7.77 32.37
C ILE A 206 13.42 -6.90 31.52
N ASP A 207 12.87 -7.48 30.45
CA ASP A 207 11.83 -6.84 29.64
C ASP A 207 10.45 -7.13 30.25
N LEU A 208 9.88 -6.15 30.96
CA LEU A 208 8.52 -6.27 31.48
C LEU A 208 7.53 -5.84 30.40
N PHE A 209 6.71 -6.77 29.92
CA PHE A 209 5.64 -6.49 28.98
C PHE A 209 4.27 -6.86 29.54
N PHE A 210 3.24 -6.13 29.14
CA PHE A 210 1.85 -6.40 29.47
C PHE A 210 0.98 -6.06 28.27
N ASN A 211 0.25 -7.05 27.77
CA ASN A 211 -0.67 -6.88 26.65
C ASN A 211 -2.09 -7.21 27.14
N SER A 212 -3.05 -6.42 26.73
CA SER A 212 -4.47 -6.67 27.00
C SER A 212 -5.29 -6.12 25.84
N GLY A 213 -6.41 -6.75 25.50
CA GLY A 213 -7.26 -6.27 24.43
C GLY A 213 -8.67 -6.79 24.57
N VAL A 214 -9.60 -6.12 23.89
CA VAL A 214 -10.99 -6.54 23.73
C VAL A 214 -11.19 -6.71 22.24
N PHE A 215 -11.37 -7.94 21.79
CA PHE A 215 -11.56 -8.27 20.39
C PHE A 215 -13.00 -8.73 20.14
N ALA A 216 -13.67 -8.11 19.18
CA ALA A 216 -14.96 -8.56 18.69
C ALA A 216 -14.75 -9.81 17.82
N LEU A 217 -15.47 -10.89 18.10
CA LEU A 217 -15.38 -12.14 17.33
C LEU A 217 -16.51 -12.29 16.33
N ASP A 218 -17.71 -11.84 16.68
CA ASP A 218 -18.89 -11.89 15.84
C ASP A 218 -19.93 -10.88 16.34
N GLU A 219 -20.89 -10.51 15.49
CA GLU A 219 -22.05 -9.70 15.86
C GLU A 219 -23.30 -10.60 15.89
N ALA A 220 -23.85 -10.84 17.07
CA ALA A 220 -25.05 -11.64 17.23
C ALA A 220 -26.30 -10.77 17.08
N SER A 221 -26.84 -10.66 15.86
CA SER A 221 -28.07 -9.86 15.58
C SER A 221 -29.31 -10.23 16.42
N SER A 222 -29.30 -11.35 17.14
CA SER A 222 -30.38 -11.82 18.00
C SER A 222 -30.12 -11.69 19.50
N ASP A 223 -28.95 -11.19 19.92
CA ASP A 223 -28.56 -11.12 21.33
C ASP A 223 -27.93 -9.75 21.67
N THR A 224 -28.00 -9.33 22.94
CA THR A 224 -27.44 -8.02 23.37
C THR A 224 -25.97 -8.15 23.79
N SER A 225 -25.41 -9.35 23.73
CA SER A 225 -24.05 -9.68 24.15
C SER A 225 -23.31 -10.34 23.01
N ASP A 226 -22.55 -9.55 22.25
CA ASP A 226 -21.67 -10.07 21.23
C ASP A 226 -20.51 -10.88 21.85
N PRO A 227 -20.04 -11.95 21.19
CA PRO A 227 -18.87 -12.69 21.65
C PRO A 227 -17.61 -11.80 21.55
N PHE A 228 -17.09 -11.40 22.70
CA PHE A 228 -15.81 -10.72 22.84
C PHE A 228 -14.74 -11.66 23.41
N MET A 229 -13.51 -11.54 22.91
CA MET A 229 -12.30 -12.10 23.52
C MET A 229 -11.61 -11.02 24.34
N TYR A 230 -11.22 -11.34 25.58
CA TYR A 230 -10.50 -10.48 26.52
C TYR A 230 -9.12 -11.03 26.86
#